data_AF-A0A2G9GZH5-F1
#
_entry.id   AF-A0A2G9GZH5-F1
#
_cell.length_a   1.000
_cell.length_b   1.000
_cell.length_c   1.000
_cell.angle_alpha   90.00
_cell.angle_beta   90.00
_cell.angle_gamma   90.00
#
_symmetry.space_group_name_H-M   'P 1'
#
loop_
_entity.id
_entity.type
_entity.pdbx_description
1 polymer ?
#
loop_
_entity_poly.entity_id
_entity_poly.type
_entity_poly.pdbx_seq_one_letter_code
_entity_poly.pdbx_strand_id
1 'polypeptide(L)'
;MAFLRSVATTKTTAIAATVAIPAAFALSSSSSSPSAPRSSASFERVFKNLSFGSLSLSSNPTPRPKKSGVVNSFGNASSAAVEMDQNPPTQNGAVLPELLTEFMVDMKCEGCVNSVKTNLQTVDGVKNVDADLTNQVVRILGTSPVKTLTEALEQTGRKARLIGQGVPDDFLVSAAVAEFKGPVIFGVVRLAQVNMELARVEANFSGLPPGKHGWSINEFGDLTRGAASTGKVFNLPVGDLGTLDVNEKGDAFFSGVKEQLRVGDLIGRSIAVYGTEDRSDEGVAAAVIARSAGVGENYKKLCTCDGTTIWEATDSDFVTSKV
;
A
#
# COMPACT_ATOMS: atom_id res chain seq x y z
N MET A 1 15.03 -71.11 -29.33
CA MET A 1 16.25 -71.75 -28.78
C MET A 1 16.76 -70.86 -27.66
N ALA A 2 16.60 -71.26 -26.41
CA ALA A 2 17.09 -70.50 -25.26
C ALA A 2 18.45 -71.04 -24.81
N PHE A 3 19.34 -70.16 -24.35
CA PHE A 3 20.52 -70.55 -23.57
C PHE A 3 20.69 -69.61 -22.38
N LEU A 4 20.54 -70.18 -21.18
CA LEU A 4 20.86 -69.57 -19.89
C LEU A 4 22.38 -69.37 -19.76
N ARG A 5 22.81 -68.28 -19.12
CA ARG A 5 24.09 -68.23 -18.38
C ARG A 5 23.94 -67.47 -17.07
N SER A 6 24.73 -67.92 -16.09
CA SER A 6 24.48 -67.74 -14.66
C SER A 6 24.92 -66.40 -14.08
N VAL A 7 24.31 -66.06 -12.95
CA VAL A 7 24.76 -65.04 -11.99
C VAL A 7 26.08 -65.48 -11.33
N ALA A 8 27.00 -64.54 -11.12
CA ALA A 8 28.09 -64.66 -10.16
C ALA A 8 28.18 -63.38 -9.33
N THR A 9 28.17 -63.52 -8.00
CA THR A 9 28.07 -62.41 -7.05
C THR A 9 29.41 -62.21 -6.35
N THR A 10 30.04 -61.05 -6.51
CA THR A 10 31.24 -60.67 -5.74
C THR A 10 31.03 -59.32 -5.05
N LYS A 11 31.13 -59.32 -3.72
CA LYS A 11 31.09 -58.11 -2.89
C LYS A 11 32.43 -57.38 -2.99
N THR A 12 32.40 -56.08 -3.24
CA THR A 12 33.59 -55.22 -3.13
C THR A 12 33.38 -54.22 -2.00
N THR A 13 34.30 -54.22 -1.03
CA THR A 13 34.34 -53.30 0.11
C THR A 13 34.81 -51.91 -0.30
N ALA A 14 34.10 -50.87 0.15
CA ALA A 14 34.56 -49.49 0.02
C ALA A 14 35.53 -49.13 1.15
N ILE A 15 36.65 -48.49 0.80
CA ILE A 15 37.64 -47.95 1.74
C ILE A 15 37.52 -46.42 1.73
N ALA A 16 37.50 -45.80 2.90
CA ALA A 16 37.43 -44.36 3.06
C ALA A 16 38.78 -43.69 2.75
N ALA A 17 38.76 -42.54 2.08
CA ALA A 17 39.92 -41.69 1.86
C ALA A 17 39.67 -40.30 2.48
N THR A 18 40.34 -40.02 3.60
CA THR A 18 40.39 -38.70 4.22
C THR A 18 41.50 -37.85 3.59
N VAL A 19 41.19 -36.62 3.19
CA VAL A 19 42.18 -35.61 2.78
C VAL A 19 42.09 -34.41 3.73
N ALA A 20 43.23 -33.98 4.25
CA ALA A 20 43.34 -32.87 5.19
C ALA A 20 44.53 -31.97 4.83
N ILE A 21 44.30 -30.66 4.69
CA ILE A 21 45.31 -29.58 4.70
C ILE A 21 44.63 -28.28 5.22
N PRO A 22 45.35 -27.20 5.59
CA PRO A 22 45.63 -26.92 7.01
C PRO A 22 45.08 -25.58 7.53
N ALA A 23 45.21 -25.36 8.84
CA ALA A 23 44.84 -24.10 9.49
C ALA A 23 45.87 -22.97 9.27
N ALA A 24 45.39 -21.74 9.19
CA ALA A 24 46.17 -20.52 9.36
C ALA A 24 45.51 -19.63 10.41
N PHE A 25 46.27 -19.23 11.43
CA PHE A 25 45.83 -18.29 12.47
C PHE A 25 45.99 -16.85 11.98
N ALA A 26 44.98 -16.01 12.23
CA ALA A 26 45.12 -14.55 12.23
C ALA A 26 44.36 -13.99 13.44
N LEU A 27 45.05 -13.21 14.27
CA LEU A 27 44.49 -12.53 15.44
C LEU A 27 43.76 -11.27 14.99
N SER A 28 42.52 -11.09 15.45
CA SER A 28 41.78 -9.82 15.32
C SER A 28 41.56 -9.22 16.71
N SER A 29 42.26 -8.12 16.96
CA SER A 29 42.27 -7.37 18.21
C SER A 29 40.94 -6.65 18.48
N SER A 30 40.50 -6.67 19.74
CA SER A 30 39.46 -5.77 20.25
C SER A 30 39.95 -4.32 20.29
N SER A 31 39.31 -3.42 19.52
CA SER A 31 39.51 -1.97 19.61
C SER A 31 38.18 -1.26 19.83
N SER A 32 38.05 -0.64 21.00
CA SER A 32 36.89 0.15 21.42
C SER A 32 37.02 1.64 21.03
N SER A 33 35.88 2.35 21.07
CA SER A 33 35.70 3.82 21.01
C SER A 33 35.42 4.45 19.63
N PRO A 34 34.78 5.64 19.55
CA PRO A 34 33.98 6.33 20.57
C PRO A 34 32.53 6.62 20.13
N SER A 35 31.64 6.82 21.12
CA SER A 35 30.30 7.37 20.93
C SER A 35 30.34 8.86 20.55
N ALA A 36 29.70 9.23 19.43
CA ALA A 36 29.38 10.61 19.09
C ALA A 36 27.85 10.84 19.18
N PRO A 37 27.38 12.01 19.66
CA PRO A 37 25.97 12.20 19.99
C PRO A 37 25.11 12.41 18.73
N ARG A 38 24.05 11.59 18.57
CA ARG A 38 22.95 11.93 17.66
C ARG A 38 22.08 13.00 18.30
N SER A 39 22.05 14.18 17.71
CA SER A 39 21.18 15.29 18.12
C SER A 39 19.73 15.04 17.70
N SER A 40 18.97 14.26 18.48
CA SER A 40 17.54 13.95 18.25
C SER A 40 16.57 15.08 18.65
N ALA A 41 17.04 16.34 18.66
CA ALA A 41 16.30 17.48 19.21
C ALA A 41 15.11 17.98 18.36
N SER A 42 14.95 17.48 17.13
CA SER A 42 13.89 17.94 16.21
C SER A 42 12.62 17.07 16.21
N PHE A 43 12.73 15.79 16.58
CA PHE A 43 11.62 14.83 16.44
C PHE A 43 10.64 14.89 17.64
N GLU A 44 11.16 15.16 18.85
CA GLU A 44 10.37 15.18 20.09
C GLU A 44 9.34 16.34 20.18
N ARG A 45 9.47 17.37 19.34
CA ARG A 45 8.73 18.63 19.50
C ARG A 45 7.34 18.64 18.86
N VAL A 46 7.04 17.71 17.97
CA VAL A 46 5.78 17.70 17.21
C VAL A 46 4.66 16.92 17.94
N PHE A 47 5.01 15.87 18.69
CA PHE A 47 4.03 14.92 19.22
C PHE A 47 3.45 15.25 20.61
N LYS A 48 3.95 16.28 21.31
CA LYS A 48 3.53 16.62 22.69
C LYS A 48 2.19 17.36 22.83
N ASN A 49 1.49 17.69 21.74
CA ASN A 49 0.26 18.49 21.76
C ASN A 49 -1.06 17.71 21.59
N LEU A 50 -1.05 16.37 21.56
CA LEU A 50 -2.26 15.54 21.49
C LEU A 50 -2.85 15.26 22.89
N SER A 51 -3.31 16.30 23.59
CA SER A 51 -4.13 16.14 24.81
C SER A 51 -5.61 15.98 24.45
N PHE A 52 -6.17 14.81 24.76
CA PHE A 52 -7.61 14.55 24.67
C PHE A 52 -8.36 15.29 25.80
N GLY A 53 -9.01 16.40 25.47
CA GLY A 53 -9.89 17.14 26.37
C GLY A 53 -11.32 16.61 26.33
N SER A 54 -11.84 16.18 27.48
CA SER A 54 -13.23 15.71 27.65
C SER A 54 -14.25 16.85 27.47
N LEU A 55 -15.25 16.65 26.61
CA LEU A 55 -16.38 17.58 26.43
C LEU A 55 -17.62 17.14 27.24
N SER A 56 -18.12 18.04 28.07
CA SER A 56 -19.39 17.92 28.79
C SER A 56 -20.55 18.57 28.01
N LEU A 57 -21.71 17.92 27.97
CA LEU A 57 -22.95 18.44 27.37
C LEU A 57 -23.47 19.72 28.05
N SER A 58 -24.07 20.65 27.28
CA SER A 58 -25.43 21.16 27.59
C SER A 58 -26.10 21.97 26.46
N SER A 59 -27.35 21.59 26.14
CA SER A 59 -28.54 22.40 25.76
C SER A 59 -28.51 23.55 24.72
N ASN A 60 -29.36 23.38 23.69
CA ASN A 60 -30.02 24.37 22.81
C ASN A 60 -30.91 25.39 23.59
N PRO A 61 -31.56 26.47 23.01
CA PRO A 61 -32.24 26.51 21.70
C PRO A 61 -32.22 27.84 20.88
N THR A 62 -32.92 27.82 19.73
CA THR A 62 -33.12 28.90 18.71
C THR A 62 -34.19 29.95 19.09
N PRO A 63 -34.30 31.13 18.40
CA PRO A 63 -35.15 31.25 17.19
C PRO A 63 -34.74 32.31 16.10
N ARG A 64 -35.45 32.26 14.95
CA ARG A 64 -35.45 33.14 13.73
C ARG A 64 -36.48 34.31 13.89
N PRO A 65 -36.89 35.16 12.90
CA PRO A 65 -36.43 35.46 11.51
C PRO A 65 -36.50 36.97 11.05
N LYS A 66 -36.39 37.21 9.72
CA LYS A 66 -36.67 38.42 8.86
C LYS A 66 -35.39 39.18 8.40
N LYS A 67 -35.29 39.80 7.20
CA LYS A 67 -36.29 40.22 6.17
C LYS A 67 -35.63 40.42 4.77
N SER A 68 -36.34 40.02 3.70
CA SER A 68 -36.62 40.74 2.42
C SER A 68 -35.54 41.47 1.59
N GLY A 69 -35.46 41.19 0.28
CA GLY A 69 -34.73 41.98 -0.73
C GLY A 69 -34.97 41.51 -2.19
N VAL A 70 -35.10 42.45 -3.14
CA VAL A 70 -35.59 42.28 -4.52
C VAL A 70 -34.89 43.36 -5.40
N VAL A 71 -34.69 43.31 -6.73
CA VAL A 71 -35.27 42.54 -7.87
C VAL A 71 -34.21 42.34 -8.97
N ASN A 72 -34.24 41.24 -9.75
CA ASN A 72 -34.26 41.24 -11.24
C ASN A 72 -33.95 39.89 -11.91
N SER A 73 -34.55 39.68 -13.08
CA SER A 73 -34.40 38.49 -13.94
C SER A 73 -34.08 38.94 -15.37
N PHE A 74 -33.05 38.34 -15.99
CA PHE A 74 -32.82 38.35 -17.46
C PHE A 74 -31.91 37.19 -17.88
N GLY A 75 -32.17 36.61 -19.06
CA GLY A 75 -31.17 35.86 -19.84
C GLY A 75 -31.13 34.35 -19.63
N ASN A 76 -31.88 33.61 -20.44
CA ASN A 76 -31.75 32.16 -20.57
C ASN A 76 -30.66 31.83 -21.62
N ALA A 77 -29.71 30.94 -21.30
CA ALA A 77 -28.78 30.36 -22.27
C ALA A 77 -28.27 28.99 -21.78
N SER A 78 -28.75 27.92 -22.41
CA SER A 78 -28.32 26.55 -22.14
C SER A 78 -26.88 26.30 -22.60
N SER A 79 -26.06 25.72 -21.73
CA SER A 79 -24.83 25.01 -22.10
C SER A 79 -24.68 23.80 -21.18
N ALA A 80 -24.26 22.66 -21.75
CA ALA A 80 -24.33 21.37 -21.08
C ALA A 80 -23.47 21.31 -19.81
N ALA A 81 -24.12 21.05 -18.67
CA ALA A 81 -23.41 20.51 -17.51
C ALA A 81 -23.03 19.06 -17.83
N VAL A 82 -21.73 18.80 -17.92
CA VAL A 82 -21.21 17.42 -17.95
C VAL A 82 -21.30 16.91 -16.52
N GLU A 83 -22.32 16.10 -16.24
CA GLU A 83 -22.44 15.39 -14.96
C GLU A 83 -21.30 14.38 -14.84
N MET A 84 -20.25 14.77 -14.13
CA MET A 84 -19.19 13.85 -13.71
C MET A 84 -19.62 13.15 -12.42
N ASP A 85 -20.56 12.22 -12.58
CA ASP A 85 -21.03 11.34 -11.52
C ASP A 85 -19.96 10.28 -11.14
N GLN A 86 -20.18 9.64 -9.99
CA GLN A 86 -19.51 8.46 -9.45
C GLN A 86 -18.26 8.69 -8.59
N ASN A 87 -18.54 9.21 -7.39
CA ASN A 87 -17.84 8.80 -6.17
C ASN A 87 -17.78 7.25 -6.11
N PRO A 88 -16.62 6.61 -5.90
CA PRO A 88 -16.52 5.15 -5.96
C PRO A 88 -17.32 4.46 -4.83
N PRO A 89 -17.79 3.21 -5.03
CA PRO A 89 -18.66 2.53 -4.08
C PRO A 89 -17.90 2.14 -2.80
N THR A 90 -18.13 2.90 -1.73
CA THR A 90 -17.67 2.56 -0.38
C THR A 90 -18.49 1.40 0.18
N GLN A 91 -18.11 0.15 -0.14
CA GLN A 91 -18.69 -1.03 0.49
C GLN A 91 -18.33 -1.05 1.99
N ASN A 92 -19.35 -0.95 2.83
CA ASN A 92 -19.33 -0.49 4.23
C ASN A 92 -18.99 1.00 4.38
N GLY A 93 -19.98 1.81 4.78
CA GLY A 93 -19.82 3.22 5.17
C GLY A 93 -19.06 3.45 6.49
N ALA A 94 -18.05 2.63 6.76
CA ALA A 94 -17.13 2.82 7.86
C ALA A 94 -16.13 3.93 7.50
N VAL A 95 -16.07 4.98 8.32
CA VAL A 95 -15.03 6.00 8.21
C VAL A 95 -13.68 5.33 8.41
N LEU A 96 -12.78 5.47 7.43
CA LEU A 96 -11.43 4.95 7.52
C LEU A 96 -10.71 5.56 8.74
N PRO A 97 -9.94 4.79 9.51
CA PRO A 97 -9.18 5.33 10.63
C PRO A 97 -8.10 6.30 10.14
N GLU A 98 -7.75 7.24 11.02
CA GLU A 98 -6.63 8.15 10.80
C GLU A 98 -5.33 7.35 10.63
N LEU A 99 -4.58 7.67 9.58
CA LEU A 99 -3.30 7.06 9.26
C LEU A 99 -2.35 8.13 8.74
N LEU A 100 -1.05 8.00 9.04
CA LEU A 100 -0.04 8.86 8.45
C LEU A 100 0.38 8.27 7.10
N THR A 101 0.29 9.09 6.06
CA THR A 101 0.62 8.74 4.67
C THR A 101 1.70 9.69 4.18
N GLU A 102 2.80 9.17 3.65
CA GLU A 102 3.98 9.93 3.25
C GLU A 102 4.22 9.82 1.74
N PHE A 103 4.27 10.98 1.08
CA PHE A 103 4.54 11.14 -0.34
C PHE A 103 5.85 11.89 -0.56
N MET A 104 6.59 11.52 -1.62
CA MET A 104 7.63 12.36 -2.20
C MET A 104 7.02 13.18 -3.34
N VAL A 105 7.24 14.50 -3.33
CA VAL A 105 6.56 15.47 -4.22
C VAL A 105 7.55 16.53 -4.71
N ASP A 106 7.60 16.79 -6.03
CA ASP A 106 8.49 17.80 -6.61
C ASP A 106 8.07 19.23 -6.21
N MET A 107 8.85 19.86 -5.31
CA MET A 107 8.63 21.19 -4.76
C MET A 107 9.91 22.03 -4.88
N LYS A 108 9.89 23.11 -5.66
CA LYS A 108 11.11 23.89 -5.97
C LYS A 108 11.26 25.19 -5.16
N CYS A 109 10.24 25.58 -4.40
CA CYS A 109 10.23 26.77 -3.55
C CYS A 109 9.09 26.72 -2.52
N GLU A 110 9.08 27.65 -1.56
CA GLU A 110 7.98 27.79 -0.57
C GLU A 110 6.60 28.03 -1.21
N GLY A 111 6.53 28.64 -2.40
CA GLY A 111 5.28 28.74 -3.16
C GLY A 111 4.72 27.37 -3.57
N CYS A 112 5.60 26.39 -3.83
CA CYS A 112 5.20 25.00 -4.10
C CYS A 112 4.62 24.35 -2.84
N VAL A 113 5.29 24.54 -1.69
CA VAL A 113 4.87 24.02 -0.38
C VAL A 113 3.48 24.54 -0.02
N ASN A 114 3.27 25.85 -0.15
CA ASN A 114 1.99 26.48 0.15
C ASN A 114 0.88 25.98 -0.79
N SER A 115 1.15 25.91 -2.10
CA SER A 115 0.19 25.37 -3.07
C SER A 115 -0.24 23.93 -2.76
N VAL A 116 0.69 23.07 -2.34
CA VAL A 116 0.40 21.69 -1.94
C VAL A 116 -0.40 21.65 -0.63
N LYS A 117 0.01 22.39 0.40
CA LYS A 117 -0.70 22.43 1.68
C LYS A 117 -2.13 22.94 1.52
N THR A 118 -2.33 24.04 0.79
CA THR A 118 -3.67 24.63 0.59
C THR A 118 -4.58 23.71 -0.22
N ASN A 119 -4.09 23.03 -1.27
CA ASN A 119 -4.91 22.05 -1.99
C ASN A 119 -5.31 20.87 -1.10
N LEU A 120 -4.34 20.22 -0.43
CA LEU A 120 -4.61 19.08 0.44
C LEU A 120 -5.54 19.40 1.62
N GLN A 121 -5.48 20.62 2.15
CA GLN A 121 -6.38 21.08 3.22
C GLN A 121 -7.85 21.22 2.78
N THR A 122 -8.14 21.19 1.46
CA THR A 122 -9.52 21.15 0.94
C THR A 122 -10.06 19.73 0.73
N VAL A 123 -9.22 18.70 0.86
CA VAL A 123 -9.61 17.30 0.70
C VAL A 123 -10.29 16.79 1.97
N ASP A 124 -11.49 16.24 1.84
CA ASP A 124 -12.22 15.68 2.97
C ASP A 124 -11.44 14.53 3.65
N GLY A 125 -11.51 14.48 4.97
CA GLY A 125 -10.75 13.56 5.80
C GLY A 125 -9.29 13.94 6.09
N VAL A 126 -8.74 15.00 5.47
CA VAL A 126 -7.38 15.49 5.80
C VAL A 126 -7.40 16.31 7.10
N LYS A 127 -6.59 15.88 8.08
CA LYS A 127 -6.50 16.50 9.41
C LYS A 127 -5.23 17.33 9.60
N ASN A 128 -4.11 16.88 9.05
CA ASN A 128 -2.85 17.62 9.10
C ASN A 128 -2.01 17.37 7.85
N VAL A 129 -1.30 18.41 7.40
CA VAL A 129 -0.35 18.34 6.29
C VAL A 129 0.97 18.98 6.73
N ASP A 130 1.98 18.14 6.94
CA ASP A 130 3.37 18.56 7.03
C ASP A 130 3.99 18.46 5.62
N ALA A 131 4.83 19.41 5.26
CA ALA A 131 5.54 19.37 3.98
C ALA A 131 6.91 20.02 4.13
N ASP A 132 7.92 19.23 3.78
CA ASP A 132 9.34 19.47 3.93
C ASP A 132 9.96 19.70 2.55
N LEU A 133 10.27 20.97 2.27
CA LEU A 133 10.92 21.39 1.03
C LEU A 133 12.34 20.83 0.88
N THR A 134 13.06 20.58 1.99
CA THR A 134 14.45 20.10 1.93
C THR A 134 14.47 18.65 1.49
N ASN A 135 13.61 17.82 2.07
CA ASN A 135 13.56 16.39 1.76
C ASN A 135 12.70 16.06 0.53
N GLN A 136 11.86 17.00 0.07
CA GLN A 136 10.84 16.83 -0.99
C GLN A 136 9.69 15.92 -0.55
N VAL A 137 9.26 16.03 0.71
CA VAL A 137 8.32 15.09 1.33
C VAL A 137 7.10 15.80 1.89
N VAL A 138 5.94 15.17 1.73
CA VAL A 138 4.64 15.62 2.23
C VAL A 138 4.05 14.49 3.07
N ARG A 139 3.76 14.78 4.34
CA ARG A 139 3.11 13.86 5.28
C ARG A 139 1.69 14.32 5.55
N ILE A 140 0.76 13.41 5.39
CA ILE A 140 -0.67 13.68 5.48
C ILE A 140 -1.23 12.76 6.55
N LEU A 141 -1.72 13.35 7.64
CA LEU A 141 -2.52 12.65 8.65
C LEU A 141 -3.98 12.83 8.29
N GLY A 142 -4.71 11.74 8.13
CA GLY A 142 -6.12 11.81 7.80
C GLY A 142 -6.76 10.45 7.54
N THR A 143 -8.04 10.50 7.19
CA THR A 143 -8.86 9.33 6.86
C THR A 143 -8.95 9.10 5.34
N SER A 144 -8.64 10.10 4.51
CA SER A 144 -8.76 10.08 3.04
C SER A 144 -7.97 8.92 2.39
N PRO A 145 -8.52 8.22 1.36
CA PRO A 145 -7.81 7.18 0.61
C PRO A 145 -6.53 7.68 -0.09
N VAL A 146 -5.55 6.79 -0.28
CA VAL A 146 -4.30 7.07 -1.01
C VAL A 146 -4.58 7.56 -2.43
N LYS A 147 -5.60 7.00 -3.10
CA LYS A 147 -6.02 7.43 -4.44
C LYS A 147 -6.39 8.92 -4.44
N THR A 148 -7.31 9.32 -3.57
CA THR A 148 -7.78 10.70 -3.43
C THR A 148 -6.63 11.67 -3.09
N LEU A 149 -5.71 11.26 -2.20
CA LEU A 149 -4.53 12.06 -1.86
C LEU A 149 -3.55 12.20 -3.04
N THR A 150 -3.40 11.15 -3.85
CA THR A 150 -2.54 11.17 -5.05
C THR A 150 -3.13 12.09 -6.11
N GLU A 151 -4.42 11.95 -6.42
CA GLU A 151 -5.15 12.80 -7.36
C GLU A 151 -5.10 14.29 -6.96
N ALA A 152 -5.28 14.59 -5.67
CA ALA A 152 -5.18 15.96 -5.15
C ALA A 152 -3.76 16.54 -5.30
N LEU A 153 -2.72 15.75 -5.03
CA LEU A 153 -1.33 16.16 -5.26
C LEU A 153 -1.04 16.41 -6.75
N GLU A 154 -1.51 15.54 -7.64
CA GLU A 154 -1.32 15.65 -9.09
C GLU A 154 -2.04 16.87 -9.69
N GLN A 155 -3.22 17.25 -9.16
CA GLN A 155 -3.93 18.48 -9.50
C GLN A 155 -3.10 19.76 -9.27
N THR A 156 -2.06 19.72 -8.41
CA THR A 156 -1.13 20.85 -8.25
C THR A 156 -0.09 20.96 -9.38
N GLY A 157 -0.17 20.10 -10.39
CA GLY A 157 0.78 20.03 -11.51
C GLY A 157 2.12 19.38 -11.12
N ARG A 158 2.12 18.51 -10.09
CA ARG A 158 3.32 17.92 -9.50
C ARG A 158 3.29 16.41 -9.61
N LYS A 159 4.44 15.81 -9.91
CA LYS A 159 4.65 14.37 -9.69
C LYS A 159 4.65 14.10 -8.19
N ALA A 160 3.81 13.17 -7.77
CA ALA A 160 3.74 12.68 -6.40
C ALA A 160 3.88 11.16 -6.38
N ARG A 161 4.64 10.63 -5.42
CA ARG A 161 4.86 9.19 -5.27
C ARG A 161 4.67 8.82 -3.81
N LEU A 162 3.80 7.86 -3.53
CA LEU A 162 3.68 7.27 -2.20
C LEU A 162 5.01 6.59 -1.83
N ILE A 163 5.57 6.95 -0.68
CA ILE A 163 6.83 6.39 -0.15
C ILE A 163 6.66 5.69 1.20
N GLY A 164 5.62 5.99 1.98
CA GLY A 164 5.37 5.34 3.27
C GLY A 164 3.92 5.41 3.74
N GLN A 165 3.49 4.40 4.52
CA GLN A 165 2.20 4.40 5.24
C GLN A 165 2.34 3.74 6.62
N GLY A 166 1.61 4.23 7.62
CA GLY A 166 1.57 3.59 8.92
C GLY A 166 1.35 4.54 10.09
N VAL A 167 1.54 4.02 11.29
CA VAL A 167 1.83 4.80 12.49
C VAL A 167 3.34 4.68 12.75
N PRO A 168 4.11 5.78 12.79
CA PRO A 168 5.55 5.74 13.08
C PRO A 168 5.85 5.11 14.45
N ASP A 169 7.02 4.50 14.57
CA ASP A 169 7.60 3.92 15.80
C ASP A 169 6.81 2.76 16.49
N ASP A 170 5.53 2.57 16.18
CA ASP A 170 4.66 1.56 16.80
C ASP A 170 4.83 0.13 16.22
N PHE A 171 5.25 -0.01 14.95
CA PHE A 171 5.26 -1.30 14.24
C PHE A 171 6.54 -1.55 13.42
N LEU A 172 7.13 -2.75 13.56
CA LEU A 172 8.27 -3.22 12.74
C LEU A 172 7.90 -3.51 11.26
N VAL A 173 6.61 -3.60 10.97
CA VAL A 173 6.04 -3.75 9.62
C VAL A 173 4.73 -2.96 9.60
N SER A 174 4.80 -1.67 9.30
CA SER A 174 3.62 -0.81 9.25
C SER A 174 2.84 -0.92 7.94
N ALA A 175 3.47 -1.38 6.85
CA ALA A 175 2.85 -1.46 5.53
C ALA A 175 3.26 -2.70 4.71
N ALA A 176 2.36 -3.11 3.82
CA ALA A 176 2.58 -4.13 2.81
C ALA A 176 1.89 -3.76 1.49
N VAL A 177 2.34 -4.36 0.40
CA VAL A 177 1.79 -4.17 -0.94
C VAL A 177 1.75 -5.49 -1.71
N ALA A 178 0.67 -5.72 -2.44
CA ALA A 178 0.56 -6.78 -3.45
C ALA A 178 0.29 -6.12 -4.81
N GLU A 179 1.08 -6.48 -5.81
CA GLU A 179 1.08 -5.83 -7.13
C GLU A 179 0.78 -6.84 -8.23
N PHE A 180 -0.30 -6.60 -8.98
CA PHE A 180 -0.76 -7.41 -10.10
C PHE A 180 -0.26 -6.76 -11.39
N LYS A 181 0.62 -7.45 -12.13
CA LYS A 181 1.36 -6.92 -13.29
C LYS A 181 0.82 -7.36 -14.65
N GLY A 182 -0.43 -7.83 -14.70
CA GLY A 182 -1.00 -8.45 -15.88
C GLY A 182 -0.43 -9.86 -16.16
N PRO A 183 -0.66 -10.40 -17.36
CA PRO A 183 -1.35 -9.76 -18.48
C PRO A 183 -2.89 -9.68 -18.32
N VAL A 184 -3.47 -10.42 -17.36
CA VAL A 184 -4.93 -10.55 -17.22
C VAL A 184 -5.53 -9.41 -16.39
N ILE A 185 -4.94 -9.10 -15.23
CA ILE A 185 -5.40 -8.05 -14.31
C ILE A 185 -4.19 -7.18 -13.93
N PHE A 186 -4.37 -5.88 -13.97
CA PHE A 186 -3.44 -4.91 -13.39
C PHE A 186 -4.02 -4.37 -12.09
N GLY A 187 -3.17 -4.08 -11.10
CA GLY A 187 -3.68 -3.56 -9.84
C GLY A 187 -2.67 -3.50 -8.71
N VAL A 188 -3.03 -2.76 -7.68
CA VAL A 188 -2.24 -2.58 -6.46
C VAL A 188 -3.15 -2.66 -5.26
N VAL A 189 -2.85 -3.59 -4.34
CA VAL A 189 -3.45 -3.65 -3.01
C VAL A 189 -2.43 -3.17 -2.00
N ARG A 190 -2.81 -2.20 -1.17
CA ARG A 190 -2.02 -1.64 -0.07
C ARG A 190 -2.65 -2.05 1.25
N LEU A 191 -1.83 -2.50 2.19
CA LEU A 191 -2.25 -2.83 3.54
C LEU A 191 -1.41 -2.01 4.51
N ALA A 192 -2.04 -1.32 5.45
CA ALA A 192 -1.34 -0.53 6.46
C ALA A 192 -1.87 -0.86 7.86
N GLN A 193 -0.95 -1.09 8.80
CA GLN A 193 -1.28 -1.35 10.19
C GLN A 193 -1.73 -0.05 10.86
N VAL A 194 -2.90 -0.08 11.49
CA VAL A 194 -3.46 1.05 12.25
C VAL A 194 -3.25 0.81 13.74
N ASN A 195 -3.55 -0.40 14.21
CA ASN A 195 -3.23 -0.88 15.55
C ASN A 195 -3.06 -2.42 15.53
N MET A 196 -2.77 -3.06 16.67
CA MET A 196 -2.53 -4.51 16.78
C MET A 196 -3.69 -5.43 16.35
N GLU A 197 -4.88 -4.88 16.12
CA GLU A 197 -6.12 -5.59 15.78
C GLU A 197 -6.83 -5.01 14.56
N LEU A 198 -6.24 -3.99 13.89
CA LEU A 198 -6.87 -3.30 12.76
C LEU A 198 -5.84 -2.97 11.70
N ALA A 199 -6.11 -3.41 10.47
CA ALA A 199 -5.40 -2.98 9.28
C ALA A 199 -6.36 -2.26 8.32
N ARG A 200 -5.87 -1.21 7.67
CA ARG A 200 -6.53 -0.53 6.57
C ARG A 200 -6.12 -1.21 5.27
N VAL A 201 -7.08 -1.45 4.39
CA VAL A 201 -6.89 -2.14 3.10
C VAL A 201 -7.44 -1.26 1.99
N GLU A 202 -6.61 -0.97 1.00
CA GLU A 202 -6.97 -0.19 -0.18
C GLU A 202 -6.56 -0.95 -1.43
N ALA A 203 -7.46 -1.08 -2.41
CA ALA A 203 -7.18 -1.77 -3.65
C ALA A 203 -7.66 -0.97 -4.86
N ASN A 204 -6.85 -1.01 -5.92
CA ASN A 204 -7.18 -0.53 -7.25
C ASN A 204 -6.91 -1.67 -8.22
N PHE A 205 -7.88 -2.01 -9.05
CA PHE A 205 -7.75 -3.02 -10.11
C PHE A 205 -8.27 -2.46 -11.43
N SER A 206 -7.69 -2.92 -12.54
CA SER A 206 -8.16 -2.68 -13.90
C SER A 206 -7.95 -3.91 -14.78
N GLY A 207 -8.79 -4.05 -15.82
CA GLY A 207 -8.80 -5.22 -16.70
C GLY A 207 -9.63 -6.41 -16.17
N LEU A 208 -10.37 -6.24 -15.07
CA LEU A 208 -11.33 -7.24 -14.61
C LEU A 208 -12.57 -7.26 -15.52
N PRO A 209 -13.24 -8.42 -15.69
CA PRO A 209 -14.58 -8.45 -16.28
C PRO A 209 -15.56 -7.59 -15.46
N PRO A 210 -16.53 -6.87 -16.08
CA PRO A 210 -17.57 -6.18 -15.34
C PRO A 210 -18.45 -7.16 -14.55
N GLY A 211 -18.71 -6.86 -13.27
CA GLY A 211 -19.49 -7.73 -12.38
C GLY A 211 -18.89 -7.87 -10.99
N LYS A 212 -19.22 -8.97 -10.32
CA LYS A 212 -18.86 -9.24 -8.92
C LYS A 212 -17.79 -10.32 -8.81
N HIS A 213 -16.67 -9.96 -8.18
CA HIS A 213 -15.49 -10.81 -8.06
C HIS A 213 -15.15 -11.07 -6.59
N GLY A 214 -15.04 -12.33 -6.19
CA GLY A 214 -14.50 -12.66 -4.87
C GLY A 214 -13.02 -12.33 -4.78
N TRP A 215 -12.53 -11.97 -3.60
CA TRP A 215 -11.09 -11.82 -3.33
C TRP A 215 -10.74 -12.19 -1.89
N SER A 216 -9.52 -12.66 -1.67
CA SER A 216 -9.04 -13.12 -0.36
C SER A 216 -7.52 -13.08 -0.23
N ILE A 217 -7.05 -13.08 1.01
CA ILE A 217 -5.67 -13.42 1.37
C ILE A 217 -5.60 -14.94 1.52
N ASN A 218 -4.66 -15.58 0.84
CA ASN A 218 -4.47 -17.03 0.86
C ASN A 218 -3.19 -17.44 1.61
N GLU A 219 -3.08 -18.72 1.96
CA GLU A 219 -2.03 -19.23 2.87
C GLU A 219 -0.61 -18.99 2.37
N PHE A 220 -0.33 -19.14 1.07
CA PHE A 220 1.01 -19.18 0.48
C PHE A 220 1.19 -18.15 -0.63
N GLY A 221 2.33 -17.44 -0.62
CA GLY A 221 2.81 -16.64 -1.75
C GLY A 221 3.41 -17.47 -2.90
N ASP A 222 2.90 -18.68 -3.16
CA ASP A 222 3.35 -19.52 -4.27
C ASP A 222 2.53 -19.21 -5.52
N LEU A 223 3.19 -18.60 -6.52
CA LEU A 223 2.61 -18.25 -7.82
C LEU A 223 3.05 -19.18 -8.96
N THR A 224 3.69 -20.33 -8.66
CA THR A 224 4.16 -21.28 -9.69
C THR A 224 3.06 -21.80 -10.61
N ARG A 225 1.79 -21.79 -10.15
CA ARG A 225 0.59 -22.08 -10.94
C ARG A 225 -0.46 -20.98 -10.79
N GLY A 226 -0.02 -19.72 -10.69
CA GLY A 226 -0.91 -18.57 -10.47
C GLY A 226 -1.66 -18.68 -9.14
N ALA A 227 -2.97 -18.41 -9.14
CA ALA A 227 -3.78 -18.49 -7.94
C ALA A 227 -3.96 -19.92 -7.41
N ALA A 228 -3.93 -20.94 -8.29
CA ALA A 228 -4.11 -22.35 -7.94
C ALA A 228 -3.00 -22.95 -7.03
N SER A 229 -1.86 -22.28 -6.90
CA SER A 229 -0.78 -22.67 -5.97
C SER A 229 -0.82 -21.95 -4.62
N THR A 230 -1.73 -20.98 -4.42
CA THR A 230 -1.74 -20.11 -3.23
C THR A 230 -2.28 -20.75 -1.94
N GLY A 231 -2.82 -21.97 -2.03
CA GLY A 231 -3.44 -22.67 -0.88
C GLY A 231 -4.86 -22.19 -0.59
N LYS A 232 -5.32 -22.37 0.64
CA LYS A 232 -6.67 -21.96 1.07
C LYS A 232 -6.69 -20.49 1.50
N VAL A 233 -7.88 -19.96 1.77
CA VAL A 233 -8.03 -18.65 2.42
C VAL A 233 -7.37 -18.68 3.79
N PHE A 234 -6.50 -17.71 4.05
CA PHE A 234 -5.75 -17.58 5.29
C PHE A 234 -6.69 -17.33 6.48
N ASN A 235 -6.61 -18.19 7.50
CA ASN A 235 -7.22 -17.97 8.83
C ASN A 235 -8.68 -17.44 8.77
N LEU A 236 -9.59 -18.16 8.09
CA LEU A 236 -11.00 -17.77 7.96
C LEU A 236 -11.62 -17.40 9.31
N PRO A 237 -12.33 -16.25 9.45
CA PRO A 237 -12.76 -15.31 8.39
C PRO A 237 -11.79 -14.12 8.14
N VAL A 238 -10.57 -14.13 8.68
CA VAL A 238 -9.63 -13.01 8.64
C VAL A 238 -9.04 -12.77 7.25
N GLY A 239 -8.74 -13.83 6.49
CA GLY A 239 -8.27 -13.70 5.09
C GLY A 239 -9.38 -13.42 4.08
N ASP A 240 -10.65 -13.47 4.47
CA ASP A 240 -11.77 -13.16 3.59
C ASP A 240 -11.89 -11.64 3.38
N LEU A 241 -11.71 -11.15 2.15
CA LEU A 241 -11.82 -9.72 1.83
C LEU A 241 -13.19 -9.34 1.23
N GLY A 242 -14.13 -10.30 1.14
CA GLY A 242 -15.46 -10.11 0.57
C GLY A 242 -15.48 -10.13 -0.95
N THR A 243 -16.22 -9.17 -1.51
CA THR A 243 -16.50 -9.01 -2.95
C THR A 243 -16.00 -7.66 -3.45
N LEU A 244 -15.44 -7.64 -4.65
CA LEU A 244 -15.15 -6.46 -5.46
C LEU A 244 -16.30 -6.26 -6.47
N ASP A 245 -16.86 -5.06 -6.51
CA ASP A 245 -17.76 -4.62 -7.57
C ASP A 245 -16.94 -3.94 -8.68
N VAL A 246 -16.90 -4.55 -9.86
CA VAL A 246 -16.16 -4.07 -11.04
C VAL A 246 -17.12 -3.35 -11.98
N ASN A 247 -16.74 -2.14 -12.40
CA ASN A 247 -17.55 -1.30 -13.29
C ASN A 247 -17.49 -1.76 -14.77
N GLU A 248 -18.27 -1.12 -15.64
CA GLU A 248 -18.33 -1.43 -17.08
C GLU A 248 -17.00 -1.24 -17.84
N LYS A 249 -16.06 -0.47 -17.29
CA LYS A 249 -14.71 -0.26 -17.86
C LYS A 249 -13.71 -1.36 -17.45
N GLY A 250 -14.11 -2.23 -16.52
CA GLY A 250 -13.23 -3.24 -15.93
C GLY A 250 -12.37 -2.73 -14.78
N ASP A 251 -12.70 -1.57 -14.20
CA ASP A 251 -12.01 -1.01 -13.04
C ASP A 251 -12.77 -1.34 -11.75
N ALA A 252 -12.03 -1.61 -10.67
CA ALA A 252 -12.58 -1.73 -9.32
C ALA A 252 -11.73 -0.92 -8.31
N PHE A 253 -12.42 -0.27 -7.39
CA PHE A 253 -11.82 0.43 -6.25
C PHE A 253 -12.40 -0.11 -4.95
N PHE A 254 -11.53 -0.41 -4.00
CA PHE A 254 -11.90 -0.76 -2.64
C PHE A 254 -11.11 0.07 -1.65
N SER A 255 -11.77 0.55 -0.60
CA SER A 255 -11.12 1.17 0.54
C SER A 255 -11.90 0.83 1.80
N GLY A 256 -11.25 0.22 2.78
CA GLY A 256 -11.90 -0.25 3.99
C GLY A 256 -10.92 -0.65 5.08
N VAL A 257 -11.46 -1.29 6.12
CA VAL A 257 -10.67 -1.86 7.22
C VAL A 257 -10.95 -3.35 7.38
N LYS A 258 -9.97 -4.07 7.92
CA LYS A 258 -10.11 -5.46 8.32
C LYS A 258 -9.66 -5.62 9.77
N GLU A 259 -10.60 -6.05 10.61
CA GLU A 259 -10.36 -6.40 12.00
C GLU A 259 -9.57 -7.70 12.12
N GLN A 260 -8.83 -7.83 13.23
CA GLN A 260 -7.98 -8.97 13.59
C GLN A 260 -6.88 -9.29 12.56
N LEU A 261 -6.59 -8.34 11.65
CA LEU A 261 -5.58 -8.48 10.60
C LEU A 261 -4.28 -7.77 10.98
N ARG A 262 -3.17 -8.52 11.00
CA ARG A 262 -1.82 -8.00 11.26
C ARG A 262 -0.97 -8.10 10.00
N VAL A 263 -0.56 -6.96 9.46
CA VAL A 263 0.24 -6.82 8.23
C VAL A 263 1.52 -7.66 8.27
N GLY A 264 2.19 -7.73 9.44
CA GLY A 264 3.37 -8.58 9.64
C GLY A 264 3.13 -10.07 9.38
N ASP A 265 1.95 -10.58 9.70
CA ASP A 265 1.58 -12.01 9.54
C ASP A 265 1.18 -12.36 8.09
N LEU A 266 1.10 -11.36 7.20
CA LEU A 266 0.73 -11.50 5.79
C LEU A 266 1.93 -11.51 4.85
N ILE A 267 3.12 -11.10 5.31
CA ILE A 267 4.30 -11.01 4.46
C ILE A 267 4.68 -12.38 3.91
N GLY A 268 4.77 -12.50 2.58
CA GLY A 268 5.04 -13.76 1.89
C GLY A 268 3.80 -14.65 1.67
N ARG A 269 2.61 -14.20 2.03
CA ARG A 269 1.32 -14.75 1.58
C ARG A 269 0.94 -14.13 0.23
N SER A 270 -0.24 -14.46 -0.31
CA SER A 270 -0.78 -13.82 -1.52
C SER A 270 -2.16 -13.24 -1.30
N ILE A 271 -2.52 -12.26 -2.13
CA ILE A 271 -3.93 -11.92 -2.41
C ILE A 271 -4.31 -12.61 -3.71
N ALA A 272 -5.46 -13.29 -3.72
CA ALA A 272 -6.06 -13.90 -4.89
C ALA A 272 -7.38 -13.18 -5.24
N VAL A 273 -7.64 -13.03 -6.54
CA VAL A 273 -8.89 -12.50 -7.11
C VAL A 273 -9.53 -13.58 -7.96
N TYR A 274 -10.81 -13.83 -7.76
CA TYR A 274 -11.60 -14.92 -8.34
C TYR A 274 -12.47 -14.41 -9.49
N GLY A 275 -12.87 -15.31 -10.38
CA GLY A 275 -13.73 -14.98 -11.52
C GLY A 275 -15.18 -14.73 -11.12
N THR A 276 -15.61 -15.28 -9.98
CA THR A 276 -16.96 -15.18 -9.44
C THR A 276 -16.96 -14.77 -7.96
N GLU A 277 -18.11 -14.28 -7.47
CA GLU A 277 -18.33 -13.91 -6.06
C GLU A 277 -18.22 -15.12 -5.10
N ASP A 278 -18.62 -16.31 -5.54
CA ASP A 278 -18.64 -17.53 -4.72
C ASP A 278 -17.27 -18.22 -4.54
N ARG A 279 -16.24 -17.76 -5.28
CA ARG A 279 -14.87 -18.32 -5.28
C ARG A 279 -14.83 -19.83 -5.60
N SER A 280 -15.73 -20.29 -6.46
CA SER A 280 -15.75 -21.68 -6.93
C SER A 280 -14.62 -22.03 -7.91
N ASP A 281 -13.96 -21.02 -8.49
CA ASP A 281 -12.78 -21.18 -9.35
C ASP A 281 -11.45 -21.16 -8.58
N GLU A 282 -10.35 -21.55 -9.25
CA GLU A 282 -9.00 -21.58 -8.66
C GLU A 282 -8.36 -20.18 -8.50
N GLY A 283 -9.06 -19.11 -8.89
CA GLY A 283 -8.59 -17.73 -8.95
C GLY A 283 -8.09 -17.33 -10.34
N VAL A 284 -8.44 -16.11 -10.78
CA VAL A 284 -8.03 -15.52 -12.07
C VAL A 284 -6.58 -14.99 -12.00
N ALA A 285 -6.22 -14.36 -10.88
CA ALA A 285 -4.86 -13.88 -10.63
C ALA A 285 -4.55 -13.87 -9.14
N ALA A 286 -3.26 -13.94 -8.82
CA ALA A 286 -2.77 -13.73 -7.46
C ALA A 286 -1.44 -12.96 -7.46
N ALA A 287 -1.19 -12.21 -6.38
CA ALA A 287 0.04 -11.45 -6.17
C ALA A 287 0.56 -11.66 -4.74
N VAL A 288 1.88 -11.78 -4.58
CA VAL A 288 2.52 -11.93 -3.27
C VAL A 288 2.44 -10.61 -2.49
N ILE A 289 2.10 -10.71 -1.21
CA ILE A 289 2.13 -9.60 -0.25
C ILE A 289 3.58 -9.36 0.17
N ALA A 290 4.19 -8.34 -0.41
CA ALA A 290 5.54 -7.88 -0.10
C ALA A 290 5.52 -6.80 0.99
N ARG A 291 6.65 -6.62 1.69
CA ARG A 291 6.82 -5.49 2.61
C ARG A 291 6.80 -4.18 1.84
N SER A 292 6.08 -3.19 2.36
CA SER A 292 6.16 -1.80 1.93
C SER A 292 6.80 -0.99 3.04
N ALA A 293 7.42 0.13 2.69
CA ALA A 293 7.99 1.05 3.65
C ALA A 293 6.92 1.72 4.51
N GLY A 294 7.25 1.92 5.79
CA GLY A 294 6.56 2.82 6.70
C GLY A 294 6.92 4.29 6.46
N VAL A 295 6.21 5.17 7.16
CA VAL A 295 6.51 6.61 7.14
C VAL A 295 7.91 6.84 7.72
N GLY A 296 8.76 7.53 6.97
CA GLY A 296 10.14 7.82 7.34
C GLY A 296 11.14 6.70 7.03
N GLU A 297 10.73 5.56 6.45
CA GLU A 297 11.62 4.45 6.15
C GLU A 297 12.26 4.51 4.75
N ASN A 298 11.69 5.29 3.81
CA ASN A 298 12.07 5.24 2.40
C ASN A 298 12.19 6.61 1.74
N TYR A 299 13.43 7.11 1.64
CA TYR A 299 13.80 8.30 0.86
C TYR A 299 14.60 7.94 -0.40
N LYS A 300 14.41 6.74 -0.98
CA LYS A 300 15.22 6.26 -2.11
C LYS A 300 14.97 7.11 -3.36
N LYS A 301 15.99 7.86 -3.76
CA LYS A 301 15.96 8.82 -4.87
C LYS A 301 16.28 8.21 -6.23
N LEU A 302 17.23 7.26 -6.26
CA LEU A 302 17.80 6.67 -7.47
C LEU A 302 17.67 5.15 -7.43
N CYS A 303 17.32 4.53 -8.56
CA CYS A 303 17.42 3.09 -8.75
C CYS A 303 18.81 2.73 -9.30
N THR A 304 19.53 1.85 -8.61
CA THR A 304 20.90 1.45 -8.98
C THR A 304 20.93 0.38 -10.08
N CYS A 305 19.80 -0.27 -10.39
CA CYS A 305 19.74 -1.34 -11.38
C CYS A 305 19.86 -0.83 -12.82
N ASP A 306 19.29 0.35 -13.08
CA ASP A 306 19.08 0.98 -14.38
C ASP A 306 19.51 2.46 -14.40
N GLY A 307 19.77 3.06 -13.24
CA GLY A 307 20.07 4.48 -13.11
C GLY A 307 18.83 5.37 -13.11
N THR A 308 17.62 4.80 -13.09
CA THR A 308 16.38 5.57 -13.21
C THR A 308 16.12 6.38 -11.93
N THR A 309 15.87 7.68 -12.10
CA THR A 309 15.41 8.58 -11.04
C THR A 309 13.97 8.21 -10.66
N ILE A 310 13.74 7.74 -9.44
CA ILE A 310 12.52 6.99 -9.05
C ILE A 310 11.24 7.86 -9.05
N TRP A 311 11.36 9.19 -8.96
CA TRP A 311 10.23 10.14 -9.09
C TRP A 311 10.02 10.67 -10.51
N GLU A 312 11.01 10.55 -11.39
CA GLU A 312 10.82 10.88 -12.82
C GLU A 312 10.17 9.72 -13.54
N ALA A 313 10.46 8.48 -13.09
CA ALA A 313 9.91 7.24 -13.59
C ALA A 313 8.37 7.25 -13.67
N THR A 314 7.90 6.99 -14.87
CA THR A 314 6.52 6.74 -15.29
C THR A 314 6.32 5.26 -15.57
N ASP A 315 5.08 4.81 -15.76
CA ASP A 315 4.81 3.41 -16.15
C ASP A 315 5.51 3.01 -17.47
N SER A 316 5.75 3.97 -18.36
CA SER A 316 6.54 3.77 -19.59
C SER A 316 8.03 3.54 -19.38
N ASP A 317 8.60 3.88 -18.22
CA ASP A 317 10.02 3.67 -17.92
C ASP A 317 10.31 2.24 -17.40
N PHE A 318 9.28 1.52 -16.94
CA PHE A 318 9.39 0.16 -16.41
C PHE A 318 9.06 -0.91 -17.47
N VAL A 319 9.65 -0.81 -18.66
CA VAL A 319 9.47 -1.82 -19.71
C VAL A 319 10.14 -3.14 -19.30
N THR A 320 9.40 -4.25 -19.37
CA THR A 320 9.96 -5.59 -19.18
C THR A 320 11.05 -5.84 -20.23
N SER A 321 12.31 -5.83 -19.80
CA SER A 321 13.42 -6.19 -20.68
C SER A 321 13.20 -7.62 -21.19
N LYS A 322 13.08 -7.77 -22.51
CA LYS A 322 13.01 -9.08 -23.15
C LYS A 322 14.41 -9.70 -23.10
N VAL A 323 14.61 -10.56 -22.10
CA VAL A 323 15.73 -11.51 -22.00
C VAL A 323 15.27 -12.86 -22.53
#